data_AF-A0A7C2FU41-F1
#
_entry.id   AF-A0A7C2FU41-F1
#
_cell.length_a   1.000
_cell.length_b   1.000
_cell.length_c   1.000
_cell.angle_alpha   90.00
_cell.angle_beta   90.00
_cell.angle_gamma   90.00
#
_symmetry.space_group_name_H-M   'P 1'
#
loop_
_entity.id
_entity.type
_entity.pdbx_description
1 polymer ?
#
loop_
_entity_poly.entity_id
_entity_poly.type
_entity_poly.pdbx_seq_one_letter_code
_entity_poly.pdbx_strand_id
1 'polypeptide(L)'
;MNKKPRSKLEELVDELAEEGLPRHLRVAYALYDLARDMVRAANEARDTEAVDLGELSRLARRALAVRLAAEAESDQKAREVLAHPHRMKGVECP
;
A
#
# COMPACT_ATOMS: atom_id res chain seq x y z
N MET A 1 17.43 -9.43 -32.57
CA MET A 1 17.07 -9.76 -31.17
C MET A 1 15.56 -9.91 -31.10
N ASN A 2 15.03 -11.13 -31.01
CA ASN A 2 13.59 -11.35 -30.83
C ASN A 2 13.22 -10.91 -29.40
N LYS A 3 12.46 -9.82 -29.27
CA LYS A 3 11.82 -9.46 -27.99
C LYS A 3 10.78 -10.55 -27.71
N LYS A 4 10.88 -11.22 -26.56
CA LYS A 4 9.82 -12.14 -26.10
C LYS A 4 8.50 -11.35 -26.03
N PRO A 5 7.37 -11.95 -26.43
CA PRO A 5 6.06 -11.32 -26.24
C PRO A 5 5.87 -11.07 -24.74
N ARG A 6 5.48 -9.84 -24.41
CA ARG A 6 5.21 -9.45 -23.02
C ARG A 6 4.09 -10.31 -22.47
N SER A 7 4.18 -10.65 -21.20
CA SER A 7 3.09 -11.36 -20.54
C SER A 7 1.88 -10.44 -20.37
N LYS A 8 0.67 -11.03 -20.34
CA LYS A 8 -0.57 -10.30 -20.06
C LYS A 8 -0.50 -9.46 -18.78
N LEU A 9 0.31 -9.91 -17.82
CA LEU A 9 0.53 -9.26 -16.53
C LEU A 9 1.47 -8.05 -16.66
N GLU A 10 2.48 -8.12 -17.53
CA GLU A 10 3.35 -6.98 -17.86
C GLU A 10 2.61 -5.91 -18.68
N GLU A 11 1.73 -6.33 -19.59
CA GLU A 11 0.87 -5.41 -20.36
C GLU A 11 -0.14 -4.70 -19.45
N LEU A 12 -0.78 -5.43 -18.53
CA LEU A 12 -1.66 -4.85 -17.51
C LEU A 12 -0.89 -3.91 -16.58
N VAL A 13 0.32 -4.27 -16.15
CA VAL A 13 1.16 -3.40 -15.29
C VAL A 13 1.54 -2.10 -16.00
N ASP A 14 1.86 -2.16 -17.30
CA ASP A 14 2.19 -0.98 -18.10
C ASP A 14 0.93 -0.11 -18.38
N GLU A 15 -0.22 -0.71 -18.69
CA GLU A 15 -1.50 0.02 -18.85
C GLU A 15 -1.97 0.66 -17.54
N LEU A 16 -1.77 -0.01 -16.39
CA LEU A 16 -2.07 0.51 -15.05
C LEU A 16 -1.10 1.64 -14.63
N ALA A 17 0.08 1.72 -15.27
CA ALA A 17 1.06 2.78 -15.07
C ALA A 17 0.79 4.00 -15.97
N GLU A 18 0.25 3.80 -17.18
CA GLU A 18 -0.08 4.85 -18.14
C GLU A 18 -1.47 5.48 -17.92
N GLU A 19 -2.50 4.72 -17.54
CA GLU A 19 -3.82 5.24 -17.17
C GLU A 19 -4.11 5.02 -15.68
N GLY A 20 -4.41 6.13 -14.99
CA GLY A 20 -4.56 6.17 -13.54
C GLY A 20 -5.58 5.14 -13.03
N LEU A 21 -5.08 4.07 -12.43
CA LEU A 21 -5.85 3.12 -11.62
C LEU A 21 -6.92 3.86 -10.78
N PRO A 22 -8.21 3.50 -10.90
CA PRO A 22 -9.27 4.08 -10.10
C PRO A 22 -8.99 3.97 -8.60
N ARG A 23 -9.36 5.00 -7.81
CA ARG A 23 -9.13 5.07 -6.35
C ARG A 23 -9.52 3.79 -5.62
N HIS A 24 -10.69 3.23 -5.92
CA HIS A 24 -11.18 2.03 -5.23
C HIS A 24 -10.28 0.81 -5.45
N LEU A 25 -9.72 0.63 -6.66
CA LEU A 25 -8.75 -0.43 -6.95
C LEU A 25 -7.42 -0.16 -6.24
N ARG A 26 -6.93 1.09 -6.22
CA ARG A 26 -5.71 1.45 -5.47
C ARG A 26 -5.84 1.15 -3.98
N VAL A 27 -6.96 1.51 -3.39
CA VAL A 27 -7.29 1.23 -1.99
C VAL A 27 -7.36 -0.27 -1.75
N ALA A 28 -8.01 -1.03 -2.64
CA ALA A 28 -8.08 -2.49 -2.53
C ALA A 28 -6.69 -3.15 -2.56
N TYR A 29 -5.82 -2.73 -3.50
CA TYR A 29 -4.44 -3.23 -3.56
C TYR A 29 -3.63 -2.84 -2.32
N ALA A 30 -3.78 -1.60 -1.83
CA ALA A 30 -3.08 -1.15 -0.63
C ALA A 30 -3.54 -1.87 0.64
N LEU A 31 -4.84 -2.19 0.76
CA LEU A 31 -5.39 -3.02 1.83
C LEU A 31 -4.83 -4.44 1.80
N TYR A 32 -4.75 -5.04 0.61
CA TYR A 32 -4.22 -6.38 0.44
C TYR A 32 -2.74 -6.47 0.81
N ASP A 33 -1.95 -5.47 0.40
CA ASP A 33 -0.54 -5.39 0.76
C ASP A 33 -0.33 -5.14 2.26
N LEU A 34 -1.15 -4.25 2.86
CA LEU A 34 -1.13 -4.02 4.30
C LEU A 34 -1.47 -5.29 5.10
N ALA A 35 -2.49 -6.04 4.69
CA ALA A 35 -2.88 -7.28 5.36
C ALA A 35 -1.74 -8.32 5.36
N ARG A 36 -1.02 -8.44 4.25
CA ARG A 36 0.15 -9.33 4.15
C ARG A 36 1.25 -8.93 5.12
N ASP A 37 1.53 -7.65 5.25
CA ASP A 37 2.57 -7.17 6.16
C ASP A 37 2.15 -7.27 7.64
N MET A 38 0.87 -7.08 7.95
CA MET A 38 0.34 -7.34 9.30
C MET A 38 0.49 -8.82 9.68
N VAL A 39 0.21 -9.75 8.76
CA VAL A 39 0.41 -11.18 9.00
C VAL A 39 1.90 -11.49 9.21
N ARG A 40 2.80 -10.87 8.42
CA ARG A 40 4.25 -11.03 8.61
C ARG A 40 4.68 -10.54 9.99
N ALA A 41 4.30 -9.33 10.38
CA ALA A 41 4.63 -8.75 11.67
C ALA A 41 4.10 -9.58 12.85
N ALA A 42 2.89 -10.16 12.72
CA ALA A 42 2.32 -11.05 13.73
C ALA A 42 3.12 -12.36 13.87
N ASN A 43 3.55 -12.95 12.75
CA ASN A 43 4.41 -14.13 12.78
C ASN A 43 5.78 -13.83 13.39
N GLU A 44 6.41 -12.71 13.01
CA GLU A 44 7.68 -12.28 13.58
C GLU A 44 7.58 -12.04 15.08
N ALA A 45 6.53 -11.38 15.55
CA ALA A 45 6.31 -11.15 16.99
C ALA A 45 6.11 -12.47 17.77
N ARG A 46 5.42 -13.45 17.18
CA ARG A 46 5.27 -14.79 17.76
C ARG A 46 6.61 -15.52 17.81
N ASP A 47 7.36 -15.51 16.71
CA ASP A 47 8.57 -16.32 16.55
C ASP A 47 9.76 -15.73 17.34
N THR A 48 9.76 -14.42 17.60
CA THR A 48 10.81 -13.72 18.36
C THR A 48 10.42 -13.41 19.81
N GLU A 49 9.17 -13.68 20.19
CA GLU A 49 8.59 -13.30 21.49
C GLU A 49 8.72 -11.80 21.83
N ALA A 50 8.89 -10.95 20.81
CA ALA A 50 9.11 -9.52 20.97
C ALA A 50 8.23 -8.71 20.03
N VAL A 51 7.69 -7.59 20.51
CA VAL A 51 6.89 -6.67 19.70
C VAL A 51 7.76 -5.50 19.25
N ASP A 52 7.97 -5.36 17.94
CA ASP A 52 8.64 -4.20 17.37
C ASP A 52 7.66 -3.02 17.24
N LEU A 53 7.81 -2.04 18.13
CA LEU A 53 6.99 -0.81 18.12
C LEU A 53 7.21 0.04 16.86
N GLY A 54 8.40 -0.03 16.25
CA GLY A 54 8.72 0.63 14.99
C GLY A 54 7.93 0.04 13.82
N GLU A 55 7.85 -1.29 13.77
CA GLU A 55 7.02 -2.05 12.83
C GLU A 55 5.54 -1.68 12.99
N LEU A 56 5.00 -1.75 14.22
CA LEU A 56 3.61 -1.37 14.49
C LEU A 56 3.32 0.08 14.10
N SER A 57 4.23 1.00 14.39
CA SER A 57 4.12 2.40 13.98
C SER A 57 4.11 2.57 12.46
N ARG A 58 4.85 1.73 11.72
CA ARG A 58 4.84 1.74 10.25
C ARG A 58 3.51 1.21 9.72
N LEU A 59 2.99 0.10 10.25
CA LEU A 59 1.71 -0.47 9.85
C LEU A 59 0.55 0.49 10.13
N ALA A 60 0.54 1.16 11.28
CA ALA A 60 -0.46 2.18 11.62
C ALA A 60 -0.47 3.34 10.62
N ARG A 61 0.71 3.88 10.27
CA ARG A 61 0.83 4.94 9.25
C ARG A 61 0.31 4.49 7.88
N ARG A 62 0.52 3.23 7.51
CA ARG A 62 -0.02 2.67 6.27
C ARG A 62 -1.53 2.53 6.30
N ALA A 63 -2.10 2.04 7.40
CA ALA A 63 -3.55 1.98 7.58
C ALA A 63 -4.18 3.38 7.45
N LEU A 64 -3.57 4.39 8.07
CA LEU A 64 -4.02 5.77 7.97
C LEU A 64 -3.93 6.32 6.54
N ALA A 65 -2.83 6.03 5.83
CA ALA A 65 -2.70 6.40 4.41
C ALA A 65 -3.79 5.76 3.54
N VAL A 66 -4.16 4.49 3.81
CA VAL A 66 -5.26 3.82 3.11
C VAL A 66 -6.60 4.51 3.35
N ARG A 67 -6.92 4.87 4.60
CA ARG A 67 -8.13 5.63 4.94
C ARG A 67 -8.19 6.96 4.19
N LEU A 68 -7.12 7.75 4.27
CA LEU A 68 -7.04 9.06 3.61
C LEU A 68 -7.11 8.94 2.08
N ALA A 69 -6.53 7.89 1.50
CA ALA A 69 -6.64 7.62 0.08
C ALA A 69 -8.07 7.26 -0.34
N ALA A 70 -8.85 6.58 0.51
CA ALA A 70 -10.26 6.30 0.25
C ALA A 70 -11.13 7.57 0.28
N GLU A 71 -10.76 8.55 1.11
CA GLU A 71 -11.42 9.85 1.23
C GLU A 71 -10.91 10.91 0.22
N ALA A 72 -9.84 10.60 -0.53
CA ALA A 72 -9.21 11.56 -1.41
C ALA A 72 -10.14 12.05 -2.54
N GLU A 73 -10.09 13.35 -2.83
CA GLU A 73 -10.95 14.02 -3.82
C GLU A 73 -10.64 13.63 -5.29
N SER A 74 -9.50 12.98 -5.53
CA SER A 74 -9.09 12.53 -6.86
C SER A 74 -8.22 11.27 -6.81
N ASP A 75 -8.19 10.53 -7.92
CA ASP A 75 -7.33 9.35 -8.08
C ASP A 75 -5.84 9.70 -7.95
N GLN A 76 -5.44 10.87 -8.45
CA GLN A 76 -4.09 11.40 -8.31
C GLN A 76 -3.73 11.65 -6.84
N LYS A 77 -4.65 12.26 -6.07
CA LYS A 77 -4.42 12.49 -4.65
C LYS A 77 -4.35 11.17 -3.86
N ALA A 78 -5.21 10.21 -4.18
CA ALA A 78 -5.17 8.88 -3.59
C ALA A 78 -3.81 8.19 -3.85
N ARG A 79 -3.30 8.27 -5.09
CA ARG A 79 -1.97 7.75 -5.46
C ARG A 79 -0.85 8.40 -4.64
N GLU A 80 -0.85 9.72 -4.52
CA GLU A 80 0.17 10.47 -3.77
C GLU A 80 0.21 10.09 -2.29
N VAL A 81 -0.97 9.94 -1.67
CA VAL A 81 -1.09 9.53 -0.26
C VAL A 81 -0.54 8.12 -0.06
N LEU A 82 -0.93 7.17 -0.92
CA LEU A 82 -0.47 5.78 -0.84
C LEU A 82 1.03 5.62 -1.13
N ALA A 83 1.62 6.47 -1.97
CA ALA A 83 3.05 6.46 -2.27
C ALA A 83 3.92 6.95 -1.11
N HIS A 84 3.35 7.72 -0.17
CA HIS A 84 4.13 8.34 0.92
C HIS A 84 3.53 8.13 2.33
N PRO A 85 3.30 6.89 2.81
CA PRO A 85 2.73 6.65 4.13
C PRO A 85 3.58 7.18 5.29
N HIS A 86 4.89 7.31 5.11
CA HIS A 86 5.80 7.86 6.12
C HIS A 86 5.50 9.33 6.47
N ARG A 87 4.86 10.08 5.57
CA ARG A 87 4.44 11.47 5.82
C ARG A 87 3.30 11.56 6.84
N MET A 88 2.68 10.44 7.20
CA MET A 88 1.62 10.37 8.20
C MET A 88 2.16 10.32 9.65
N LYS A 89 3.47 10.47 9.85
CA LYS A 89 4.08 10.52 11.20
C LYS A 89 3.54 11.73 11.97
N GLY A 90 2.96 11.50 13.15
CA GLY A 90 2.40 12.55 14.00
C GLY A 90 0.97 12.99 13.63
N VAL A 91 0.37 12.38 12.61
CA VAL A 91 -1.07 12.53 12.35
C VAL A 91 -1.81 11.65 13.35
N GLU A 92 -2.77 12.22 14.08
CA GLU A 92 -3.62 11.45 14.98
C GLU A 92 -4.36 10.36 14.20
N CYS A 93 -4.22 9.13 14.68
CA CYS A 93 -5.08 8.04 14.27
C CYS A 93 -6.30 8.12 15.20
N PRO A 94 -7.51 8.38 14.67
CA PRO A 94 -8.73 8.50 15.48
C PRO A 94 -9.04 7.20 16.24
#